data_AF-W0TEV3-F1
#
_entry.id   AF-W0TEV3-F1
#
_cell.length_a   1.000
_cell.length_b   1.000
_cell.length_c   1.000
_cell.angle_alpha   90.00
_cell.angle_beta   90.00
_cell.angle_gamma   90.00
#
_symmetry.space_group_name_H-M   'P 1'
#
loop_
_entity.id
_entity.type
_entity.pdbx_description
1 polymer ?
#
loop_
_entity_poly.entity_id
_entity_poly.type
_entity_poly.pdbx_seq_one_letter_code
_entity_poly.pdbx_strand_id
1 'polypeptide(L)'
;MPSKNSINRPKQKVNLNRKIHQRAAKRDAMERKGLLAPARSSELSKSGQLKSVPLDLYKGERLSQGPTTTHTLSKKRAKKIERNLKYVEQRKLLLDLQSQSEQNGGMQIDAVSSTKKEKVVKKGQLEKMREAISGVLEDIQSQGLTLHTEAGTTLGGQYFI
;
A
#
# COMPACT_ATOMS: atom_id res chain seq x y z
N MET A 1 39.15 -36.05 30.12
CA MET A 1 40.25 -36.85 29.54
C MET A 1 39.93 -37.16 28.07
N PRO A 2 40.91 -37.09 27.15
CA PRO A 2 40.81 -37.79 25.86
C PRO A 2 40.49 -39.27 26.09
N SER A 3 39.81 -39.91 25.12
CA SER A 3 39.17 -41.23 25.31
C SER A 3 40.12 -42.30 25.88
N LYS A 4 39.73 -42.94 26.99
CA LYS A 4 40.49 -44.02 27.67
C LYS A 4 40.79 -45.21 26.75
N ASN A 5 39.85 -45.57 25.86
CA ASN A 5 39.96 -46.74 24.99
C ASN A 5 40.78 -46.50 23.71
N SER A 6 41.10 -45.25 23.37
CA SER A 6 41.85 -44.91 22.15
C SER A 6 42.68 -43.66 22.40
N ILE A 7 43.78 -43.82 23.13
CA ILE A 7 44.69 -42.75 23.55
C ILE A 7 45.42 -42.10 22.37
N ASN A 8 45.76 -42.87 21.33
CA ASN A 8 46.47 -42.39 20.15
C ASN A 8 45.56 -41.75 19.10
N ARG A 9 44.22 -41.71 19.34
CA ARG A 9 43.25 -41.13 18.41
C ARG A 9 42.65 -39.83 18.96
N PRO A 10 42.92 -38.66 18.34
CA PRO A 10 42.45 -37.38 18.86
C PRO A 10 40.93 -37.23 18.68
N LYS A 11 40.16 -37.28 19.78
CA LYS A 11 38.69 -37.17 19.74
C LYS A 11 38.20 -35.71 19.68
N GLN A 12 38.64 -34.89 20.63
CA GLN A 12 38.10 -33.52 20.81
C GLN A 12 38.49 -32.60 19.65
N LYS A 13 39.76 -32.61 19.22
CA LYS A 13 40.26 -31.80 18.10
C LYS A 13 39.50 -32.10 16.80
N VAL A 14 39.32 -33.38 16.47
CA VAL A 14 38.57 -33.80 15.26
C VAL A 14 37.10 -33.38 15.34
N ASN A 15 36.46 -33.58 16.49
CA ASN A 15 35.06 -33.20 16.67
C ASN A 15 34.85 -31.69 16.55
N LEU A 16 35.76 -30.88 17.11
CA LEU A 16 35.71 -29.42 17.00
C LEU A 16 35.97 -28.97 15.56
N ASN A 17 36.98 -29.53 14.90
CA ASN A 17 37.28 -29.21 13.51
C ASN A 17 36.08 -29.49 12.59
N ARG A 18 35.46 -30.67 12.75
CA ARG A 18 34.24 -31.04 12.01
C ARG A 18 33.10 -30.06 12.26
N LYS A 19 32.88 -29.66 13.52
CA LYS A 19 31.83 -28.68 13.86
C LYS A 19 32.09 -27.31 13.23
N ILE A 20 33.35 -26.86 13.19
CA ILE A 20 33.74 -25.58 12.58
C ILE A 20 33.44 -25.61 11.08
N HIS A 21 33.90 -26.62 10.36
CA HIS A 21 33.64 -26.73 8.91
C HIS A 21 32.15 -26.84 8.59
N GLN A 22 31.38 -27.60 9.37
CA GLN A 22 29.93 -27.68 9.18
C GLN A 22 29.23 -26.33 9.40
N ARG A 23 29.67 -25.55 10.40
CA ARG A 23 29.12 -24.21 10.67
C ARG A 23 29.52 -23.21 9.59
N ALA A 24 30.76 -23.25 9.12
CA ALA A 24 31.24 -22.42 8.02
C ALA A 24 30.43 -22.68 6.74
N ALA A 25 30.27 -23.95 6.35
CA ALA A 25 29.47 -24.32 5.18
C ALA A 25 28.00 -23.84 5.28
N LYS A 26 27.40 -23.90 6.48
CA LYS A 26 26.05 -23.35 6.72
C LYS A 26 26.02 -21.83 6.57
N ARG A 27 27.01 -21.13 7.12
CA ARG A 27 27.15 -19.66 7.00
C ARG A 27 27.26 -19.26 5.54
N ASP A 28 28.14 -19.92 4.79
CA ASP A 28 28.36 -19.64 3.37
C ASP A 28 27.09 -19.93 2.53
N ALA A 29 26.36 -20.99 2.86
CA ALA A 29 25.07 -21.29 2.22
C ALA A 29 24.00 -20.23 2.53
N MET A 30 23.96 -19.67 3.74
CA MET A 30 23.06 -18.57 4.11
C MET A 30 23.44 -17.26 3.40
N GLU A 31 24.74 -17.00 3.27
CA GLU A 31 25.28 -15.84 2.57
C GLU A 31 24.93 -15.89 1.07
N ARG A 32 25.15 -17.01 0.39
CA ARG A 32 24.75 -17.20 -1.02
C ARG A 32 23.26 -17.04 -1.27
N LYS A 33 22.43 -17.42 -0.29
CA LYS A 33 20.97 -17.24 -0.34
C LYS A 33 20.53 -15.81 0.00
N GLY A 34 21.44 -14.92 0.39
CA GLY A 34 21.13 -13.54 0.75
C GLY A 34 20.30 -13.39 2.02
N LEU A 35 20.37 -14.36 2.96
CA LEU A 35 19.66 -14.28 4.24
C LEU A 35 20.41 -13.41 5.28
N LEU A 36 21.69 -13.14 5.05
CA LEU A 36 22.49 -12.29 5.91
C LEU A 36 22.38 -10.84 5.43
N ALA A 37 22.35 -9.91 6.38
CA ALA A 37 22.33 -8.49 6.06
C ALA A 37 23.63 -8.07 5.35
N PRO A 38 23.57 -7.14 4.38
CA PRO A 38 24.74 -6.66 3.68
C PRO A 38 25.64 -5.82 4.60
N ALA A 39 26.85 -5.52 4.12
CA ALA A 39 27.80 -4.65 4.79
C ALA A 39 27.19 -3.26 5.08
N ARG A 40 27.70 -2.58 6.11
CA ARG A 40 27.20 -1.27 6.57
C ARG A 40 27.26 -0.18 5.49
N SER A 41 28.27 -0.23 4.61
CA SER A 41 28.50 0.72 3.53
C SER A 41 27.71 0.41 2.25
N SER A 42 27.04 -0.74 2.18
CA SER A 42 26.20 -1.08 1.03
C SER A 42 25.00 -0.14 0.95
N GLU A 43 24.62 0.25 -0.26
CA GLU A 43 23.41 1.05 -0.53
C GLU A 43 22.14 0.39 -0.01
N LEU A 44 22.11 -0.95 0.00
CA LEU A 44 21.00 -1.75 0.54
C LEU A 44 21.01 -1.84 2.07
N SER A 45 22.02 -1.27 2.73
CA SER A 45 22.13 -1.29 4.18
C SER A 45 21.23 -0.25 4.82
N LYS A 46 20.42 -0.69 5.79
CA LYS A 46 19.57 0.21 6.61
C LYS A 46 20.25 0.63 7.90
N SER A 47 21.57 0.87 7.84
CA SER A 47 22.36 1.23 9.01
C SER A 47 22.17 2.72 9.33
N GLY A 48 21.73 3.03 10.55
CA GLY A 48 21.39 4.41 10.95
C GLY A 48 19.96 4.85 10.59
N GLN A 49 19.20 4.02 9.88
CA GLN A 49 17.79 4.24 9.58
C GLN A 49 16.88 3.47 10.55
N LEU A 50 15.61 3.90 10.67
CA LEU A 50 14.61 3.19 11.46
C LEU A 50 14.32 1.82 10.82
N LYS A 51 14.56 0.75 11.57
CA LYS A 51 14.27 -0.62 11.13
C LYS A 51 12.84 -0.97 11.54
N SER A 52 11.95 -1.15 10.56
CA SER A 52 10.60 -1.62 10.86
C SER A 52 10.01 -2.46 9.74
N VAL A 53 9.70 -3.72 10.09
CA VAL A 53 9.06 -4.70 9.21
C VAL A 53 7.79 -4.15 8.53
N PRO A 54 6.87 -3.42 9.20
CA PRO A 54 5.68 -2.92 8.53
C PRO A 54 5.94 -1.86 7.46
N LEU A 55 6.94 -0.99 7.65
CA LEU A 55 7.29 -0.01 6.61
C LEU A 55 7.97 -0.70 5.42
N ASP A 56 8.82 -1.68 5.69
CA ASP A 56 9.49 -2.46 4.67
C ASP A 56 8.48 -3.24 3.81
N LEU A 57 7.51 -3.90 4.45
CA LEU A 57 6.39 -4.56 3.75
C LEU A 57 5.53 -3.58 2.97
N TYR A 58 5.26 -2.39 3.51
CA TYR A 58 4.46 -1.37 2.83
C TYR A 58 5.16 -0.85 1.56
N LYS A 59 6.50 -0.72 1.59
CA LYS A 59 7.32 -0.35 0.43
C LYS A 59 7.51 -1.51 -0.58
N GLY A 60 7.06 -2.72 -0.24
CA GLY A 60 7.24 -3.91 -1.08
C GLY A 60 8.62 -4.55 -0.97
N GLU A 61 9.40 -4.20 0.06
CA GLU A 61 10.71 -4.81 0.28
C GLU A 61 10.56 -6.27 0.76
N ARG A 62 11.28 -7.18 0.10
CA ARG A 62 11.29 -8.60 0.45
C ARG A 62 12.12 -8.82 1.70
N LEU A 63 11.45 -8.95 2.84
CA LEU A 63 12.08 -9.23 4.14
C LEU A 63 12.63 -10.64 4.29
N SER A 64 12.16 -11.57 3.45
CA SER A 64 12.62 -12.96 3.43
C SER A 64 12.81 -13.40 1.99
N GLN A 65 13.89 -14.15 1.74
CA GLN A 65 14.20 -14.75 0.44
C GLN A 65 13.49 -16.09 0.23
N GLY A 66 12.62 -16.51 1.17
CA GLY A 66 11.80 -17.71 1.07
C GLY A 66 10.37 -17.42 0.57
N PRO A 67 9.66 -18.45 0.07
CA PRO A 67 8.29 -18.30 -0.45
C PRO A 67 7.26 -17.99 0.65
N THR A 68 7.55 -18.35 1.89
CA THR A 68 6.65 -18.18 3.05
C THR A 68 7.27 -17.23 4.08
N THR A 69 6.48 -16.29 4.59
CA THR A 69 6.90 -15.35 5.63
C THR A 69 5.87 -15.32 6.76
N THR A 70 6.32 -15.05 7.99
CA THR A 70 5.43 -14.79 9.13
C THR A 70 5.12 -13.30 9.29
N HIS A 71 5.76 -12.44 8.50
CA HIS A 71 5.62 -11.01 8.56
C HIS A 71 4.45 -10.55 7.70
N THR A 72 3.52 -9.82 8.31
CA THR A 72 2.34 -9.30 7.63
C THR A 72 2.17 -7.81 7.89
N LEU A 73 1.50 -7.13 6.96
CA LEU A 73 1.10 -5.75 7.12
C LEU A 73 -0.38 -5.69 7.49
N SER A 74 -0.67 -5.34 8.74
CA SER A 74 -2.07 -5.12 9.15
C SER A 74 -2.68 -3.96 8.38
N LYS A 75 -3.91 -4.14 7.88
CA LYS A 75 -4.69 -3.11 7.17
C LYS A 75 -4.83 -1.82 8.00
N LYS A 76 -4.91 -1.92 9.33
CA LYS A 76 -4.94 -0.76 10.24
C LYS A 76 -3.63 0.03 10.16
N ARG A 77 -2.50 -0.67 10.09
CA ARG A 77 -1.18 -0.04 9.99
C ARG A 77 -0.96 0.58 8.61
N ALA A 78 -1.38 -0.09 7.54
CA ALA A 78 -1.32 0.44 6.17
C ALA A 78 -2.04 1.80 6.06
N LYS A 79 -3.30 1.88 6.52
CA LYS A 79 -4.07 3.14 6.53
C LYS A 79 -3.39 4.25 7.35
N LYS A 80 -2.77 3.90 8.49
CA LYS A 80 -2.02 4.89 9.30
C LYS A 80 -0.79 5.41 8.56
N ILE A 81 -0.08 4.55 7.85
CA ILE A 81 1.09 4.93 7.05
C ILE A 81 0.65 5.87 5.92
N GLU A 82 -0.36 5.50 5.14
CA GLU A 82 -0.92 6.33 4.06
C GLU A 82 -1.35 7.71 4.55
N ARG A 83 -2.07 7.76 5.68
CA ARG A 83 -2.50 9.03 6.28
C ARG A 83 -1.31 9.89 6.69
N ASN A 84 -0.30 9.30 7.33
CA ASN A 84 0.88 10.04 7.76
C ASN A 84 1.73 10.50 6.57
N LEU A 85 1.78 9.72 5.49
CA LEU A 85 2.46 10.09 4.25
C LEU A 85 1.82 11.34 3.64
N LYS A 86 0.48 11.41 3.59
CA LYS A 86 -0.24 12.61 3.16
C LYS A 86 0.10 13.85 4.02
N TYR A 87 0.21 13.70 5.34
CA TYR A 87 0.62 14.80 6.21
C TYR A 87 2.06 15.26 5.98
N VAL A 88 2.95 14.36 5.56
CA VAL A 88 4.32 14.72 5.21
C VAL A 88 4.36 15.46 3.86
N GLU A 89 3.62 14.98 2.86
CA GLU A 89 3.50 15.65 1.56
C GLU A 89 2.93 17.06 1.68
N GLN A 90 1.88 17.24 2.49
CA GLN A 90 1.29 18.55 2.77
C GLN A 90 2.32 19.50 3.40
N ARG A 91 3.10 19.04 4.39
CA ARG A 91 4.14 19.85 5.01
C ARG A 91 5.27 20.19 4.04
N LYS A 92 5.66 19.25 3.17
CA LYS A 92 6.66 19.50 2.14
C LYS A 92 6.19 20.60 1.17
N LEU A 93 4.94 20.50 0.69
CA LEU A 93 4.37 21.50 -0.21
C LEU A 93 4.30 22.89 0.43
N LEU A 94 3.95 22.98 1.72
CA LEU A 94 3.95 24.26 2.44
C LEU A 94 5.37 24.86 2.55
N LEU A 95 6.38 24.05 2.81
CA LEU A 95 7.78 24.50 2.82
C LEU A 95 8.24 24.95 1.42
N ASP A 96 7.86 24.21 0.37
CA ASP A 96 8.18 24.57 -1.01
C ASP A 96 7.54 25.92 -1.38
N LEU A 97 6.26 26.13 -1.04
CA LEU A 97 5.57 27.42 -1.24
C LEU A 97 6.21 28.57 -0.44
N GLN A 98 6.58 28.32 0.82
CA GLN A 98 7.25 29.32 1.65
C GLN A 98 8.60 29.72 1.02
N SER A 99 9.41 28.74 0.60
CA SER A 99 10.70 29.02 -0.05
C SER A 99 10.55 29.82 -1.34
N GLN A 100 9.52 29.55 -2.14
CA GLN A 100 9.20 30.30 -3.35
C GLN A 100 8.72 31.72 -3.05
N SER A 101 7.95 31.92 -1.98
CA SER A 101 7.48 33.24 -1.55
C SER A 101 8.61 34.13 -0.99
N GLU A 102 9.57 33.53 -0.29
CA GLU A 102 10.77 34.20 0.23
C GLU A 102 11.72 34.59 -0.92
N GLN A 103 11.86 33.75 -1.95
CA GLN A 103 12.68 34.05 -3.12
C GLN A 103 12.05 35.09 -4.07
N ASN A 104 10.72 35.11 -4.20
CA ASN A 104 10.01 36.01 -5.12
C ASN A 104 9.40 37.25 -4.46
N GLY A 105 9.83 37.61 -3.24
CA GLY A 105 9.54 38.92 -2.64
C GLY A 105 8.05 39.27 -2.58
N GLY A 106 7.31 38.64 -1.67
CA GLY A 106 6.12 39.27 -1.08
C GLY A 106 4.77 39.04 -1.77
N MET A 107 4.41 37.80 -2.12
CA MET A 107 2.99 37.47 -2.33
C MET A 107 2.40 36.89 -1.04
N GLN A 108 1.63 37.71 -0.32
CA GLN A 108 0.77 37.23 0.76
C GLN A 108 -0.23 36.23 0.18
N ILE A 109 0.00 34.94 0.41
CA ILE A 109 -0.98 33.90 0.12
C ILE A 109 -2.02 34.01 1.23
N ASP A 110 -3.03 34.85 0.99
CA ASP A 110 -4.28 34.76 1.73
C ASP A 110 -4.75 33.32 1.60
N ALA A 111 -5.00 32.65 2.73
CA ALA A 111 -5.26 31.23 2.79
C ALA A 111 -6.52 30.91 1.98
N VAL A 112 -6.35 30.63 0.69
CA VAL A 112 -7.42 30.31 -0.23
C VAL A 112 -8.14 29.12 0.38
N SER A 113 -9.37 29.42 0.76
CA SER A 113 -10.44 28.54 1.18
C SER A 113 -10.13 27.08 0.86
N SER A 114 -10.24 26.24 1.89
CA SER A 114 -10.32 24.79 1.77
C SER A 114 -11.21 24.43 0.59
N THR A 115 -10.60 24.18 -0.57
CA THR A 115 -11.26 23.52 -1.68
C THR A 115 -11.49 22.12 -1.16
N LYS A 116 -12.68 21.93 -0.61
CA LYS A 116 -13.29 20.63 -0.40
C LYS A 116 -13.19 19.96 -1.76
N LYS A 117 -12.12 19.16 -1.96
CA LYS A 117 -12.10 18.18 -3.03
C LYS A 117 -13.31 17.33 -2.75
N GLU A 118 -14.39 17.60 -3.47
CA GLU A 118 -15.55 16.73 -3.51
C GLU A 118 -14.98 15.35 -3.78
N LYS A 119 -15.09 14.48 -2.77
CA LYS A 119 -14.88 13.07 -3.02
C LYS A 119 -15.86 12.76 -4.13
N VAL A 120 -15.36 12.43 -5.30
CA VAL A 120 -16.10 11.63 -6.28
C VAL A 120 -16.32 10.28 -5.59
N VAL A 121 -17.31 10.24 -4.71
CA VAL A 121 -17.88 9.02 -4.18
C VAL A 121 -18.40 8.34 -5.43
N LYS A 122 -17.74 7.26 -5.84
CA LYS A 122 -18.25 6.43 -6.93
C LYS A 122 -19.65 5.99 -6.48
N LYS A 123 -20.68 6.66 -7.01
CA LYS A 123 -22.07 6.41 -6.64
C LYS A 123 -22.33 4.91 -6.78
N GLY A 124 -22.89 4.31 -5.74
CA GLY A 124 -23.24 2.89 -5.77
C GLY A 124 -24.21 2.61 -6.90
N GLN A 125 -24.29 1.37 -7.39
CA GLN A 125 -25.25 1.01 -8.45
C GLN A 125 -26.69 1.39 -8.07
N LEU A 126 -27.03 1.26 -6.78
CA LEU A 126 -28.32 1.67 -6.23
C LEU A 126 -28.55 3.19 -6.29
N GLU A 127 -27.53 4.00 -5.99
CA GLU A 127 -27.63 5.46 -6.06
C GLU A 127 -27.81 5.94 -7.50
N LYS A 128 -27.11 5.31 -8.46
CA LYS A 128 -27.29 5.58 -9.89
C LYS A 128 -28.70 5.22 -10.37
N MET A 129 -29.24 4.09 -9.92
CA MET A 129 -30.62 3.70 -10.25
C MET A 129 -31.63 4.68 -9.65
N ARG A 130 -31.43 5.11 -8.40
CA ARG A 130 -32.30 6.09 -7.76
C ARG A 130 -32.28 7.43 -8.50
N GLU A 131 -31.10 7.90 -8.89
CA GLU A 131 -30.92 9.13 -9.66
C GLU A 131 -31.56 9.03 -11.05
N ALA A 132 -31.43 7.89 -11.74
CA ALA A 132 -32.09 7.66 -13.02
C ALA A 132 -33.62 7.64 -12.90
N ILE A 133 -34.17 6.97 -11.88
CA ILE A 133 -35.61 6.92 -11.62
C ILE A 133 -36.15 8.31 -11.28
N SER A 134 -35.42 9.07 -10.44
CA SER A 134 -35.79 10.45 -10.12
C SER A 134 -35.75 11.36 -11.35
N GLY A 135 -34.74 11.23 -12.22
CA GLY A 135 -34.66 12.00 -13.46
C GLY A 135 -35.82 11.68 -14.43
N VAL A 136 -36.20 10.41 -14.57
CA VAL A 136 -37.35 10.01 -15.40
C VAL A 136 -38.67 10.52 -14.81
N LEU A 137 -38.83 10.50 -13.49
CA LEU A 137 -40.02 11.04 -12.82
C LEU A 137 -40.13 12.56 -13.00
N GLU A 138 -39.02 13.29 -12.91
CA GLU A 138 -38.97 14.72 -13.16
C GLU A 138 -39.28 15.04 -14.64
N ASP A 139 -38.78 14.24 -15.59
CA ASP A 139 -39.08 14.42 -17.02
C ASP A 139 -40.56 14.16 -17.32
N ILE A 140 -41.17 13.10 -16.75
CA ILE A 140 -42.61 12.82 -16.86
C ILE A 140 -43.46 13.94 -16.23
N GLN A 141 -43.02 14.54 -15.13
CA GLN A 141 -43.72 15.68 -14.52
C GLN A 141 -43.56 16.97 -15.34
N SER A 142 -42.41 17.15 -16.00
CA SER A 142 -42.13 18.35 -16.81
C SER A 142 -42.76 18.29 -18.20
N GLN A 143 -42.89 17.08 -18.78
CA GLN A 143 -43.72 16.82 -19.94
C GLN A 143 -45.17 16.71 -19.47
N GLY A 144 -45.79 17.88 -19.25
CA GLY A 144 -47.24 17.96 -19.08
C GLY A 144 -47.91 17.12 -20.16
N LEU A 145 -48.68 16.12 -19.73
CA LEU A 145 -49.34 15.13 -20.59
C LEU A 145 -50.28 15.86 -21.57
N THR A 146 -49.76 16.31 -22.71
CA THR A 146 -50.56 16.83 -23.82
C THR A 146 -51.15 15.63 -24.56
N LEU A 147 -52.21 15.08 -23.98
CA LEU A 147 -53.11 14.18 -24.70
C LEU A 147 -53.72 15.00 -25.85
N HIS A 148 -53.16 14.87 -27.04
CA HIS A 148 -53.83 15.28 -28.26
C HIS A 148 -55.07 14.39 -28.43
N THR A 149 -56.21 14.88 -27.94
CA THR A 149 -57.52 14.28 -28.18
C THR A 149 -57.93 14.59 -29.61
N GLU A 150 -57.33 13.92 -30.59
CA GLU A 150 -57.85 13.86 -31.95
C GLU A 150 -58.35 12.45 -32.25
N ALA A 151 -59.61 12.42 -32.66
CA ALA A 151 -60.48 11.29 -32.93
C ALA A 151 -59.80 9.92 -33.24
N GLY A 152 -60.00 8.98 -32.30
CA GLY A 152 -60.17 7.57 -32.60
C GLY A 152 -58.91 6.74 -32.84
N THR A 153 -58.39 6.08 -31.80
CA THR A 153 -57.83 4.73 -31.94
C THR A 153 -57.87 3.99 -30.61
N THR A 154 -58.50 2.81 -30.63
CA THR A 154 -58.75 1.91 -29.51
C THR A 154 -57.46 1.35 -28.89
N LEU A 155 -57.36 1.42 -27.57
CA LEU A 155 -56.41 0.65 -26.76
C LEU A 155 -56.68 -0.85 -26.94
N GLY A 156 -55.78 -1.55 -27.63
CA GLY A 156 -55.90 -2.99 -27.83
C GLY A 156 -54.56 -3.65 -28.13
N GLY A 157 -54.07 -4.45 -27.17
CA GLY A 157 -53.11 -5.54 -27.41
C GLY A 157 -51.85 -5.52 -26.55
N GLN A 158 -51.74 -6.49 -25.63
CA GLN A 158 -50.44 -6.95 -25.12
C GLN A 158 -49.72 -7.70 -26.25
N TYR A 159 -48.44 -7.40 -26.48
CA TYR A 159 -47.57 -8.23 -27.30
C TYR A 159 -46.32 -8.59 -26.50
N PHE A 160 -46.22 -9.87 -26.14
CA PHE A 160 -44.98 -10.48 -25.68
C PHE A 160 -44.32 -11.14 -26.90
N ILE A 161 -43.08 -10.73 -27.21
CA ILE A 161 -42.03 -11.56 -27.81
C ILE A 161 -40.80 -11.41 -26.93
#